data_AF-A0A8J7HFW1-F1
#
_entry.id   AF-A0A8J7HFW1-F1
#
_cell.length_a   1.000
_cell.length_b   1.000
_cell.length_c   1.000
_cell.angle_alpha   90.00
_cell.angle_beta   90.00
_cell.angle_gamma   90.00
#
_symmetry.space_group_name_H-M   'P 1'
#
loop_
_entity.id
_entity.type
_entity.pdbx_description
1 polymer ?
#
loop_
_entity_poly.entity_id
_entity_poly.type
_entity_poly.pdbx_seq_one_letter_code
_entity_poly.pdbx_strand_id
1 'polypeptide(L)' 'MNKPNLSLEQQFSIRSFATQVQHMSHEQAQDFLVKLYEQMVVREATYQELLKHQWGIDSGSAMA' A
#
# COMPACT_ATOMS: atom_id res chain seq x y z
N MET A 1 3.99 20.34 -5.39
CA MET A 1 3.09 19.18 -5.18
C MET A 1 2.60 19.20 -3.75
N ASN A 2 1.29 19.33 -3.54
CA ASN A 2 0.70 19.22 -2.19
C ASN A 2 0.75 17.76 -1.77
N LYS A 3 1.42 17.45 -0.65
CA LYS A 3 1.36 16.11 -0.06
C LYS A 3 -0.08 15.86 0.41
N PRO A 4 -0.69 14.70 0.14
CA PRO A 4 -1.97 14.35 0.74
C PRO A 4 -1.85 14.41 2.26
N ASN A 5 -2.74 15.15 2.91
CA ASN A 5 -2.79 15.17 4.37
C ASN A 5 -3.42 13.86 4.85
N LEU A 6 -2.78 13.21 5.82
CA LEU A 6 -3.35 12.05 6.48
C LEU A 6 -4.51 12.47 7.39
N SER A 7 -5.57 11.67 7.42
CA SER A 7 -6.64 11.85 8.40
C SER A 7 -6.13 11.62 9.83
N LEU A 8 -6.87 12.09 10.83
CA LEU A 8 -6.50 11.86 12.24
C LEU A 8 -6.39 10.36 12.56
N GLU A 9 -7.29 9.55 12.01
CA GLU A 9 -7.32 8.10 12.19
C GLU A 9 -6.11 7.44 11.54
N GLN A 10 -5.68 7.92 10.37
CA GLN A 10 -4.47 7.43 9.71
C GLN A 10 -3.21 7.78 10.53
N GLN A 11 -3.15 8.99 11.08
CA GLN A 11 -2.05 9.39 11.97
C GLN A 11 -2.03 8.55 13.25
N PHE A 12 -3.20 8.32 13.86
CA PHE A 12 -3.34 7.44 15.03
C PHE A 12 -2.93 6.00 14.73
N SER A 13 -3.32 5.49 13.56
CA SER A 13 -2.94 4.15 13.09
C SER A 13 -1.42 4.02 12.97
N ILE A 14 -0.75 4.99 12.35
CA ILE A 14 0.72 5.01 12.25
C ILE A 14 1.37 5.03 13.63
N ARG A 15 0.88 5.87 14.55
CA ARG A 15 1.43 5.92 15.91
C ARG A 15 1.26 4.61 16.66
N SER A 16 0.09 3.99 16.54
CA SER A 16 -0.21 2.69 17.16
C SER A 16 0.63 1.57 16.58
N PHE A 17 0.87 1.59 15.26
CA PHE A 17 1.76 0.64 14.61
C PHE A 17 3.21 0.81 15.06
N ALA A 18 3.71 2.05 15.17
CA ALA A 18 5.06 2.31 15.66
C ALA A 18 5.31 1.77 17.08
N THR A 19 4.33 1.90 17.98
CA THR A 19 4.40 1.29 19.31
C THR A 19 4.51 -0.24 19.23
N GLN A 20 3.79 -0.89 18.33
CA GLN A 20 3.89 -2.34 18.14
C GLN A 20 5.27 -2.76 17.60
N VAL A 21 5.81 -2.02 16.63
CA VAL A 21 7.14 -2.28 16.06
C VAL A 21 8.25 -2.22 17.12
N GLN A 22 8.14 -1.33 18.10
CA GLN A 22 9.12 -1.25 19.20
C GLN A 22 9.19 -2.53 20.06
N HIS A 23 8.16 -3.37 20.05
CA HIS A 23 8.11 -4.61 20.80
C HIS A 23 8.44 -5.85 19.95
N MET A 24 8.74 -5.67 18.66
CA MET A 24 9.14 -6.76 17.78
C MET A 24 10.58 -7.18 18.04
N SER A 25 10.85 -8.48 17.97
CA SER A 25 12.22 -8.98 17.84
C SER A 25 12.80 -8.58 16.48
N HIS A 26 14.13 -8.71 16.34
CA HIS A 26 14.80 -8.43 15.07
C HIS A 26 14.28 -9.30 13.92
N GLU A 27 14.10 -10.60 14.17
CA GLU A 27 13.55 -11.56 13.20
C GLU A 27 12.10 -11.21 12.82
N GLN A 28 11.26 -10.90 13.82
CA GLN A 28 9.88 -10.48 13.58
C GLN A 28 9.82 -9.22 12.71
N ALA A 29 10.69 -8.23 12.97
CA ALA A 29 10.76 -7.01 12.19
C ALA A 29 11.19 -7.27 10.74
N GLN A 30 12.18 -8.14 10.52
CA GLN A 30 12.62 -8.53 9.17
C GLN A 30 11.51 -9.22 8.40
N ASP A 31 10.87 -10.22 8.99
CA ASP A 31 9.75 -10.94 8.40
C ASP A 31 8.58 -10.00 8.09
N PHE A 32 8.29 -9.07 9.01
CA PHE A 32 7.23 -8.09 8.83
C PHE A 32 7.53 -7.14 7.67
N LEU A 33 8.77 -6.67 7.52
CA LEU A 33 9.17 -5.78 6.44
C LEU A 33 8.98 -6.42 5.06
N VAL A 34 9.36 -7.69 4.91
CA VAL A 34 9.17 -8.42 3.64
C VAL A 34 7.68 -8.53 3.29
N LYS A 35 6.85 -8.93 4.26
CA LYS A 35 5.39 -9.06 4.09
C LYS A 35 4.73 -7.71 3.79
N LEU A 36 5.15 -6.66 4.48
CA LEU A 36 4.64 -5.31 4.23
C LEU A 36 4.95 -4.85 2.81
N TYR A 37 6.17 -5.11 2.32
CA TYR A 37 6.55 -4.76 0.96
C TYR A 37 5.74 -5.54 -0.08
N GLU A 38 5.55 -6.86 0.11
CA GLU A 38 4.69 -7.67 -0.74
C GLU A 38 3.26 -7.09 -0.82
N GLN A 39 2.66 -6.74 0.33
CA GLN A 39 1.35 -6.11 0.37
C GLN A 39 1.31 -4.75 -0.33
N MET A 40 2.38 -3.96 -0.25
CA MET A 40 2.47 -2.69 -0.97
C MET A 40 2.45 -2.90 -2.48
N VAL A 41 3.20 -3.89 -3.00
CA VAL A 41 3.24 -4.22 -4.43
C VAL A 41 1.87 -4.73 -4.92
N VAL A 42 1.22 -5.61 -4.17
CA VAL A 42 -0.14 -6.10 -4.49
C VAL A 42 -1.14 -4.94 -4.52
N ARG A 43 -1.06 -4.03 -3.54
CA ARG A 43 -1.93 -2.85 -3.48
C ARG A 43 -1.71 -1.92 -4.66
N GLU A 44 -0.45 -1.70 -5.05
CA GLU A 44 -0.10 -0.91 -6.22
C GLU A 44 -0.68 -1.52 -7.50
N ALA A 45 -0.43 -2.80 -7.76
CA ALA A 45 -0.96 -3.50 -8.92
C ALA A 45 -2.50 -3.45 -8.98
N THR A 46 -3.15 -3.62 -7.82
CA THR A 46 -4.61 -3.52 -7.70
C THR A 46 -5.12 -2.13 -8.08
N TYR A 47 -4.50 -1.06 -7.58
CA TYR A 47 -4.90 0.29 -7.95
C TYR A 47 -4.62 0.62 -9.42
N GLN A 48 -3.50 0.15 -9.97
CA GLN A 48 -3.20 0.30 -11.39
C GLN A 48 -4.32 -0.32 -12.24
N GLU A 49 -4.76 -1.52 -11.91
CA GLU A 49 -5.83 -2.19 -12.64
C GLU A 49 -7.18 -1.48 -12.51
N LEU A 50 -7.55 -1.04 -11.30
CA LEU A 50 -8.76 -0.24 -11.09
C LEU A 50 -8.76 1.06 -11.91
N LEU A 51 -7.60 1.72 -12.03
CA LEU A 51 -7.45 2.95 -12.81
C LEU A 51 -7.51 2.69 -14.32
N LYS A 52 -6.89 1.63 -14.83
CA LYS A 52 -6.99 1.26 -16.24
C LYS A 52 -8.44 1.01 -16.65
N HIS A 53 -9.20 0.30 -15.81
CA HIS A 53 -10.61 0.06 -16.03
C HIS A 53 -11.41 1.37 -16.03
N GLN A 54 -11.16 2.25 -15.05
CA GLN A 54 -11.82 3.56 -14.98
C GLN A 54 -11.50 4.46 -16.19
N TRP A 55 -10.30 4.33 -16.76
CA TRP A 55 -9.87 5.11 -17.93
C TRP A 55 -10.15 4.43 -19.28
N GLY A 56 -10.75 3.23 -19.29
CA GLY A 56 -11.07 2.51 -20.52
C GLY A 56 -9.84 2.01 -21.30
N ILE A 57 -8.70 1.86 -20.63
CA ILE A 57 -7.44 1.40 -21.26
C ILE A 57 -7.49 -0.11 -21.51
N ASP A 58 -8.25 -0.86 -20.71
CA ASP A 58 -8.40 -2.31 -20.85
C ASP A 58 -9.13 -2.70 -22.16
N SER A 59 -9.91 -1.79 -22.74
CA SER A 59 -10.61 -2.00 -24.02
C SER A 59 -9.74 -1.76 -25.28
N GLY A 60 -8.49 -1.33 -25.13
CA GLY A 60 -7.60 -1.01 -26.25
C GLY A 60 -6.83 -2.19 -26.86
N SER A 61 -6.84 -3.37 -26.23
CA SER A 61 -6.09 -4.54 -26.70
C SER A 61 -6.93 -5.55 -27.50
N ALA A 62 -8.23 -5.31 -27.71
CA ALA A 62 -9.14 -6.26 -28.37
C ALA A 62 -9.35 -6.03 -29.87
N MET A 63 -8.61 -5.12 -30.52
CA MET A 63 -8.73 -4.85 -31.96
C MET A 63 -7.35 -4.73 -32.63
N ALA A 64 -6.66 -5.87 -32.77
CA ALA A 64 -5.57 -6.05 -33.73
C ALA A 64 -5.74 -7.40 -34.43
#